data_AF-A0A2M7YRL2-F1
#
_entry.id   AF-A0A2M7YRL2-F1
#
_cell.length_a   1.000
_cell.length_b   1.000
_cell.length_c   1.000
_cell.angle_alpha   90.00
_cell.angle_beta   90.00
_cell.angle_gamma   90.00
#
_symmetry.space_group_name_H-M   'P 1'
#
loop_
_entity.id
_entity.type
_entity.pdbx_description
1 polymer ?
#
loop_
_entity_poly.entity_id
_entity_poly.type
_entity_poly.pdbx_seq_one_letter_code
_entity_poly.pdbx_strand_id
1 'polypeptide(L)'
;MSAPVKPDTTEETALVVVEPQRRLELRVTEDRLSVVLDAEDPLADLPDTLMRIDAAWRELGLPAPLDACTLTAILQANCRPGEDTTDLILRRGTPSIKPVNGRLEWTQDFFCKGFEVDTKTNRMDFWERIDHRNVTDGQLLVTVLGPVEGTPGQDVFGVALKVVKPHSAKIRLGKGVQEKPVEGGKGVYASCHGKVGFGGGTVSVENVLVIRGDVCLETGNIHHHGHVQIEGDVREGASIETQGDLEVKGMLEPCNITAGGSLKVGGGIVGEEGYAIRVGGDLQARYIHQTSLRVEGNVLVMREIAHSDIEALGKVDVSEGRIAGGRTLARNGIFVAEAGADGTGYTELVGGFDPTLEPRLQQIRNRKADLENVRNRILEAIQRHPAGKGSLTPQQEQLVKDLRHKVKVIEAGIKESDAQFERARQDSAQQVHPEVVIYREVHAGTRIQLGEYKTKVRTTIHKPRIARIRHKSVQVLPLGEGNMPEDES
;
A
#
# COMPACT_ATOMS: atom_id res chain seq x y z
N MET A 1 73.90 97.75 -36.23
CA MET A 1 73.83 98.55 -34.99
C MET A 1 73.26 97.62 -33.92
N SER A 2 74.11 96.85 -33.25
CA SER A 2 74.81 97.17 -31.98
C SER A 2 73.87 97.24 -30.78
N ALA A 3 74.05 96.26 -29.87
CA ALA A 3 73.39 96.05 -28.58
C ALA A 3 73.64 97.21 -27.58
N PRO A 4 72.97 97.30 -26.38
CA PRO A 4 73.28 96.41 -25.24
C PRO A 4 72.17 96.15 -24.17
N VAL A 5 72.35 95.03 -23.42
CA VAL A 5 72.28 94.81 -21.93
C VAL A 5 70.99 95.04 -21.10
N LYS A 6 70.65 94.03 -20.26
CA LYS A 6 69.63 93.96 -19.18
C LYS A 6 69.90 94.91 -17.98
N PRO A 7 68.91 95.18 -17.10
CA PRO A 7 68.90 94.47 -15.80
C PRO A 7 67.51 94.08 -15.27
N ASP A 8 67.55 93.17 -14.27
CA ASP A 8 66.48 92.64 -13.41
C ASP A 8 65.55 93.68 -12.76
N THR A 9 64.28 93.32 -12.53
CA THR A 9 63.66 93.36 -11.18
C THR A 9 62.31 92.60 -11.10
N THR A 10 62.31 91.56 -10.25
CA THR A 10 61.24 91.06 -9.36
C THR A 10 59.86 90.67 -9.92
N GLU A 11 59.67 89.36 -10.13
CA GLU A 11 58.38 88.68 -9.92
C GLU A 11 58.41 88.01 -8.53
N GLU A 12 57.55 88.45 -7.61
CA GLU A 12 57.26 87.72 -6.37
C GLU A 12 56.35 86.52 -6.70
N THR A 13 56.90 85.31 -6.59
CA THR A 13 56.19 84.05 -6.77
C THR A 13 55.62 83.61 -5.41
N ALA A 14 54.31 83.62 -5.24
CA ALA A 14 53.65 83.01 -4.08
C ALA A 14 53.60 81.48 -4.25
N LEU A 15 54.34 80.76 -3.41
CA LEU A 15 54.26 79.31 -3.24
C LEU A 15 52.90 78.93 -2.65
N VAL A 16 52.02 78.35 -3.47
CA VAL A 16 50.86 77.60 -2.98
C VAL A 16 51.34 76.18 -2.69
N VAL A 17 51.52 75.88 -1.41
CA VAL A 17 51.71 74.51 -0.91
C VAL A 17 50.37 73.80 -1.04
N VAL A 18 50.22 72.95 -2.05
CA VAL A 18 49.07 72.07 -2.21
C VAL A 18 49.31 70.86 -1.32
N GLU A 19 48.53 70.72 -0.24
CA GLU A 19 48.55 69.51 0.58
C GLU A 19 48.16 68.29 -0.25
N PRO A 20 48.80 67.13 -0.04
CA PRO A 20 48.51 65.93 -0.81
C PRO A 20 47.09 65.47 -0.51
N GLN A 21 46.22 65.48 -1.52
CA GLN A 21 44.85 64.97 -1.39
C GLN A 21 44.92 63.47 -1.08
N ARG A 22 44.63 63.09 0.16
CA ARG A 22 44.55 61.68 0.60
C ARG A 22 43.49 60.93 -0.19
N ARG A 23 43.75 59.68 -0.54
CA ARG A 23 42.82 58.88 -1.37
C ARG A 23 41.56 58.56 -0.57
N LEU A 24 40.40 58.94 -1.12
CA LEU A 24 39.08 58.58 -0.60
C LEU A 24 38.20 58.16 -1.76
N GLU A 25 37.74 56.92 -1.73
CA GLU A 25 36.91 56.34 -2.77
C GLU A 25 35.68 55.71 -2.11
N LEU A 26 34.51 56.22 -2.46
CA LEU A 26 33.23 55.67 -2.04
C LEU A 26 32.67 54.86 -3.20
N ARG A 27 32.45 53.56 -2.98
CA ARG A 27 31.92 52.67 -4.01
C ARG A 27 30.68 51.94 -3.51
N VAL A 28 29.77 51.65 -4.43
CA VAL A 28 28.65 50.75 -4.18
C VAL A 28 29.03 49.37 -4.71
N THR A 29 28.79 48.33 -3.92
CA THR A 29 29.06 46.95 -4.32
C THR A 29 28.26 46.58 -5.58
N GLU A 30 28.75 45.63 -6.38
CA GLU A 30 28.10 45.22 -7.64
C GLU A 30 26.65 44.71 -7.43
N ASP A 31 26.37 44.11 -6.27
CA ASP A 31 25.04 43.66 -5.85
C ASP A 31 24.11 44.80 -5.37
N ARG A 32 24.61 46.04 -5.33
CA ARG A 32 23.95 47.25 -4.83
C ARG A 32 23.42 47.14 -3.39
N LEU A 33 23.95 46.21 -2.60
CA LEU A 33 23.51 45.96 -1.23
C LEU A 33 24.35 46.68 -0.18
N SER A 34 25.55 47.15 -0.50
CA SER A 34 26.41 47.85 0.45
C SER A 34 27.08 49.09 -0.16
N VAL A 35 27.18 50.16 0.63
CA VAL A 35 28.04 51.30 0.34
C VAL A 35 29.31 51.14 1.13
N VAL A 36 30.45 51.18 0.45
CA VAL A 36 31.75 50.83 0.97
C VAL A 36 32.73 51.98 0.77
N LEU A 37 33.52 52.26 1.80
CA LEU A 37 34.52 53.32 1.84
C LEU A 37 35.93 52.71 1.86
N ASP A 38 36.73 53.13 0.89
CA ASP A 38 38.18 52.96 0.88
C ASP A 38 38.82 54.33 1.13
N ALA A 39 39.52 54.49 2.25
CA ALA A 39 40.10 55.78 2.63
C ALA A 39 41.48 55.62 3.31
N GLU A 40 42.41 56.47 2.91
CA GLU A 40 43.74 56.61 3.51
C GLU A 40 43.66 57.50 4.76
N ASP A 41 43.89 56.90 5.94
CA ASP A 41 43.79 57.53 7.27
C ASP A 41 42.57 58.45 7.48
N PRO A 42 41.34 57.91 7.53
CA PRO A 42 40.09 58.69 7.58
C PRO A 42 39.89 59.45 8.90
N LEU A 43 40.72 59.21 9.92
CA LEU A 43 40.63 59.86 11.24
C LEU A 43 41.58 61.06 11.39
N ALA A 44 42.54 61.24 10.49
CA ALA A 44 43.52 62.32 10.62
C ALA A 44 42.97 63.71 10.27
N ASP A 45 41.93 63.82 9.45
CA ASP A 45 41.11 65.04 9.31
C ASP A 45 39.62 64.66 9.20
N LEU A 46 38.99 64.51 10.36
CA LEU A 46 37.62 64.01 10.47
C LEU A 46 36.60 64.98 9.85
N PRO A 47 36.68 66.33 10.03
CA PRO A 47 35.83 67.28 9.33
C PRO A 47 35.93 67.23 7.80
N ASP A 48 37.15 67.19 7.23
CA ASP A 48 37.34 67.12 5.77
C ASP A 48 36.84 65.77 5.22
N THR A 49 37.16 64.67 5.91
CA THR A 49 36.72 63.32 5.53
C THR A 49 35.20 63.21 5.50
N LEU A 50 34.49 63.75 6.50
CA LEU A 50 33.02 63.78 6.50
C LEU A 50 32.45 64.62 5.36
N MET A 51 33.05 65.77 5.07
CA MET A 51 32.62 66.63 3.97
C MET A 51 32.80 65.95 2.60
N ARG A 52 33.92 65.23 2.42
CA ARG A 52 34.23 64.47 1.21
C ARG A 52 33.35 63.22 1.06
N ILE A 53 33.00 62.54 2.15
CA ILE A 53 32.03 61.44 2.14
C ILE A 53 30.65 61.97 1.73
N ASP A 54 30.19 63.10 2.27
CA ASP A 54 28.89 63.69 1.90
C ASP A 54 28.87 64.16 0.44
N ALA A 55 29.96 64.75 -0.06
CA ALA A 55 30.10 65.10 -1.48
C ALA A 55 30.03 63.86 -2.37
N ALA A 56 30.83 62.82 -2.09
CA ALA A 56 30.83 61.56 -2.84
C ALA A 56 29.48 60.82 -2.74
N TRP A 57 28.79 60.90 -1.59
CA TRP A 57 27.47 60.32 -1.39
C TRP A 57 26.41 60.95 -2.30
N ARG A 58 26.46 62.28 -2.47
CA ARG A 58 25.57 63.03 -3.36
C ARG A 58 25.89 62.77 -4.84
N GLU A 59 27.17 62.68 -5.20
CA GLU A 59 27.59 62.33 -6.56
C GLU A 59 27.13 60.93 -6.97
N LEU A 60 27.12 59.97 -6.03
CA LEU A 60 26.61 58.62 -6.26
C LEU A 60 25.07 58.55 -6.32
N GLY A 61 24.36 59.63 -5.98
CA GLY A 61 22.89 59.69 -6.02
C GLY A 61 22.19 58.82 -4.96
N LEU A 62 22.84 58.59 -3.82
CA LEU A 62 22.29 57.79 -2.72
C LEU A 62 21.23 58.60 -1.92
N PRO A 63 20.15 57.96 -1.45
CA PRO A 63 19.12 58.61 -0.62
C PRO A 63 19.70 59.04 0.72
N ALA A 64 19.20 60.14 1.30
CA ALA A 64 19.53 60.77 2.60
C ALA A 64 20.93 60.43 3.19
N PRO A 65 21.87 61.40 3.23
CA PRO A 65 23.19 61.16 3.80
C PRO A 65 23.09 60.70 5.25
N LEU A 66 24.03 59.84 5.66
CA LEU A 66 24.13 59.39 7.04
C LEU A 66 24.46 60.58 7.95
N ASP A 67 23.80 60.66 9.11
CA ASP A 67 24.06 61.73 10.07
C ASP A 67 25.55 61.78 10.44
N ALA A 68 26.10 62.99 10.52
CA ALA A 68 27.52 63.20 10.81
C ALA A 68 27.98 62.51 12.11
N CYS A 69 27.09 62.43 13.12
CA CYS A 69 27.35 61.71 14.36
C CYS A 69 27.49 60.19 14.14
N THR A 70 26.67 59.59 13.29
CA THR A 70 26.70 58.15 12.99
C THR A 70 27.91 57.78 12.15
N LEU A 71 28.28 58.61 11.15
CA LEU A 71 29.51 58.43 10.38
C LEU A 71 30.76 58.54 11.26
N THR A 72 30.79 59.53 12.15
CA THR A 72 31.88 59.69 13.13
C THR A 72 32.02 58.47 14.02
N ALA A 73 30.90 57.92 14.52
CA ALA A 73 30.90 56.72 15.35
C ALA A 73 31.39 55.48 14.58
N ILE A 74 30.97 55.31 13.32
CA ILE A 74 31.41 54.19 12.47
C ILE A 74 32.91 54.26 12.18
N LEU A 75 33.44 55.45 11.86
CA LEU A 75 34.87 55.66 11.59
C LEU A 75 35.70 55.47 12.86
N GLN A 76 35.28 56.03 14.00
CA GLN A 76 36.01 55.87 15.27
C GLN A 76 35.99 54.44 15.82
N ALA A 77 34.94 53.67 15.51
CA ALA A 77 34.83 52.28 15.97
C ALA A 77 35.62 51.29 15.10
N ASN A 78 35.83 51.58 13.81
CA ASN A 78 36.41 50.63 12.85
C ASN A 78 37.77 51.04 12.28
N CYS A 79 38.17 52.30 12.45
CA CYS A 79 39.46 52.82 11.96
C CYS A 79 40.38 53.14 13.13
N ARG A 80 41.69 53.08 12.91
CA ARG A 80 42.71 53.56 13.86
C ARG A 80 43.48 54.73 13.24
N PRO A 81 43.93 55.71 14.05
CA PRO A 81 44.73 56.83 13.54
C PRO A 81 46.01 56.31 12.84
N GLY A 82 46.22 56.70 11.59
CA GLY A 82 47.37 56.30 10.78
C GLY A 82 47.24 54.97 10.03
N GLU A 83 46.06 54.33 10.05
CA GLU A 83 45.79 53.10 9.29
C GLU A 83 44.83 53.35 8.11
N ASP A 84 45.17 52.77 6.97
CA ASP A 84 44.31 52.77 5.79
C ASP A 84 43.12 51.85 6.01
N THR A 85 41.94 52.35 5.65
CA THR A 85 40.71 51.60 5.74
C THR A 85 40.31 51.12 4.36
N THR A 86 40.15 49.81 4.22
CA THR A 86 39.65 49.16 3.01
C THR A 86 38.36 48.44 3.32
N ASP A 87 37.42 48.50 2.39
CA ASP A 87 36.12 47.83 2.45
C ASP A 87 35.22 48.18 3.65
N LEU A 88 35.30 49.41 4.19
CA LEU A 88 34.44 49.79 5.31
C LEU A 88 33.00 50.04 4.88
N ILE A 89 32.08 49.23 5.38
CA ILE A 89 30.65 49.34 5.04
C ILE A 89 30.01 50.49 5.81
N LEU A 90 29.60 51.55 5.08
CA LEU A 90 28.90 52.70 5.64
C LEU A 90 27.38 52.49 5.71
N ARG A 91 26.80 51.75 4.76
CA ARG A 91 25.35 51.45 4.73
C ARG A 91 25.09 50.08 4.14
N ARG A 92 24.15 49.35 4.74
CA ARG A 92 23.64 48.07 4.22
C ARG A 92 22.18 48.23 3.79
N GLY A 93 21.86 47.70 2.61
CA GLY A 93 20.51 47.43 2.16
C GLY A 93 19.92 46.22 2.88
N THR A 94 18.64 45.97 2.65
CA THR A 94 17.95 44.77 3.16
C THR A 94 17.97 43.70 2.06
N PRO A 95 18.61 42.54 2.25
CA PRO A 95 18.62 41.49 1.23
C PRO A 95 17.23 40.90 1.03
N SER A 96 16.90 40.50 -0.21
CA SER A 96 15.64 39.81 -0.52
C SER A 96 15.66 38.36 -0.04
N ILE A 97 14.53 37.87 0.47
CA ILE A 97 14.35 36.44 0.75
C ILE A 97 13.95 35.74 -0.55
N LYS A 98 14.64 34.64 -0.89
CA LYS A 98 14.33 33.89 -2.12
C LYS A 98 12.99 33.17 -1.99
N PRO A 99 12.16 33.17 -3.05
CA PRO A 99 10.90 32.45 -3.07
C PRO A 99 11.16 30.94 -3.15
N VAL A 100 10.24 30.14 -2.60
CA VAL A 100 10.30 28.66 -2.73
C VAL A 100 9.16 28.22 -3.65
N ASN A 101 9.51 27.49 -4.71
CA ASN A 101 8.50 26.93 -5.62
C ASN A 101 7.68 25.85 -4.89
N GLY A 102 6.40 25.74 -5.25
CA GLY A 102 5.59 24.61 -4.82
C GLY A 102 6.15 23.30 -5.37
N ARG A 103 6.07 22.22 -4.58
CA ARG A 103 6.59 20.91 -4.96
C ARG A 103 5.61 19.79 -4.57
N LEU A 104 5.78 18.64 -5.23
CA LEU A 104 5.05 17.41 -4.92
C LEU A 104 5.95 16.54 -4.06
N GLU A 105 5.44 16.12 -2.90
CA GLU A 105 6.11 15.16 -2.03
C GLU A 105 5.27 13.88 -1.98
N TRP A 106 5.76 12.83 -2.63
CA TRP A 106 5.14 11.51 -2.59
C TRP A 106 5.45 10.83 -1.26
N THR A 107 4.44 10.18 -0.67
CA THR A 107 4.61 9.48 0.62
C THR A 107 5.49 8.24 0.49
N GLN A 108 5.54 7.63 -0.70
CA GLN A 108 6.35 6.47 -1.02
C GLN A 108 6.84 6.55 -2.48
N ASP A 109 7.83 5.74 -2.84
CA ASP A 109 8.24 5.58 -4.23
C ASP A 109 7.30 4.60 -4.96
N PHE A 110 6.10 5.08 -5.28
CA PHE A 110 5.11 4.31 -6.04
C PHE A 110 5.60 3.96 -7.46
N PHE A 111 6.65 4.58 -7.98
CA PHE A 111 7.04 4.45 -9.39
C PHE A 111 8.40 3.79 -9.57
N CYS A 112 8.97 3.23 -8.51
CA CYS A 112 10.17 2.41 -8.58
C CYS A 112 10.01 1.28 -9.61
N LYS A 113 11.10 0.93 -10.28
CA LYS A 113 11.16 -0.17 -11.25
C LYS A 113 12.30 -1.10 -10.85
N GLY A 114 12.04 -2.40 -10.81
CA GLY A 114 13.04 -3.42 -10.50
C GLY A 114 12.39 -4.77 -10.21
N PHE A 115 13.23 -5.74 -9.84
CA PHE A 115 12.82 -7.04 -9.31
C PHE A 115 13.21 -7.12 -7.83
N GLU A 116 12.41 -7.80 -7.03
CA GLU A 116 12.79 -8.04 -5.64
C GLU A 116 14.02 -8.95 -5.58
N VAL A 117 14.97 -8.57 -4.72
CA VAL A 117 16.15 -9.38 -4.42
C VAL A 117 15.97 -9.90 -3.02
N ASP A 118 15.95 -11.23 -2.87
CA ASP A 118 15.85 -11.86 -1.55
C ASP A 118 17.08 -11.47 -0.71
N THR A 119 16.82 -10.72 0.35
CA THR A 119 17.85 -10.22 1.29
C THR A 119 18.65 -11.33 1.98
N LYS A 120 18.14 -12.57 2.02
CA LYS A 120 18.82 -13.71 2.67
C LYS A 120 19.66 -14.55 1.70
N THR A 121 19.16 -14.78 0.49
CA THR A 121 19.82 -15.66 -0.49
C THR A 121 20.56 -14.89 -1.58
N ASN A 122 20.33 -13.58 -1.68
CA ASN A 122 20.82 -12.70 -2.74
C ASN A 122 20.45 -13.22 -4.14
N ARG A 123 19.38 -14.03 -4.24
CA ARG A 123 18.81 -14.50 -5.50
C ARG A 123 17.71 -13.55 -5.92
N MET A 124 17.69 -13.25 -7.21
CA MET A 124 16.67 -12.44 -7.83
C MET A 124 15.47 -13.33 -8.15
N ASP A 125 14.30 -12.95 -7.65
CA ASP A 125 13.06 -13.59 -8.07
C ASP A 125 12.57 -12.86 -9.32
N PHE A 126 12.60 -13.53 -10.47
CA PHE A 126 12.21 -12.95 -11.75
C PHE A 126 10.69 -12.82 -11.92
N TRP A 127 9.91 -13.43 -11.02
CA TRP A 127 8.46 -13.26 -10.97
C TRP A 127 8.05 -12.05 -10.12
N GLU A 128 8.79 -11.74 -9.05
CA GLU A 128 8.47 -10.63 -8.15
C GLU A 128 9.06 -9.31 -8.61
N ARG A 129 8.17 -8.39 -9.02
CA ARG A 129 8.53 -7.04 -9.42
C ARG A 129 8.36 -6.11 -8.23
N ILE A 130 9.27 -5.15 -8.08
CA ILE A 130 9.11 -4.06 -7.10
C ILE A 130 7.97 -3.15 -7.60
N ASP A 131 6.74 -3.42 -7.18
CA ASP A 131 5.55 -2.63 -7.51
C ASP A 131 4.85 -2.16 -6.22
N HIS A 132 5.33 -1.04 -5.65
CA HIS A 132 4.73 -0.41 -4.48
C HIS A 132 3.47 0.40 -4.79
N ARG A 133 2.82 0.20 -5.95
CA ARG A 133 1.66 1.02 -6.36
C ARG A 133 0.36 0.66 -5.64
N ASN A 134 0.35 -0.42 -4.87
CA ASN A 134 -0.82 -0.83 -4.12
C ASN A 134 -1.06 0.08 -2.92
N VAL A 135 -2.28 0.61 -2.83
CA VAL A 135 -2.71 1.51 -1.76
C VAL A 135 -4.05 1.09 -1.18
N THR A 136 -4.26 1.45 0.09
CA THR A 136 -5.51 1.23 0.80
C THR A 136 -6.37 2.49 0.83
N ASP A 137 -7.69 2.32 1.00
CA ASP A 137 -8.59 3.44 1.20
C ASP A 137 -8.15 4.32 2.38
N GLY A 138 -8.15 5.64 2.17
CA GLY A 138 -7.69 6.62 3.14
C GLY A 138 -6.17 6.85 3.20
N GLN A 139 -5.35 6.14 2.43
CA GLN A 139 -3.89 6.32 2.42
C GLN A 139 -3.49 7.64 1.76
N LEU A 140 -2.54 8.38 2.36
CA LEU A 140 -1.94 9.57 1.76
C LEU A 140 -1.00 9.15 0.62
N LEU A 141 -1.18 9.77 -0.55
CA LEU A 141 -0.41 9.49 -1.76
C LEU A 141 0.66 10.55 -2.00
N VAL A 142 0.23 11.81 -2.05
CA VAL A 142 1.09 12.94 -2.38
C VAL A 142 0.63 14.21 -1.67
N THR A 143 1.60 14.96 -1.16
CA THR A 143 1.41 16.29 -0.61
C THR A 143 1.81 17.33 -1.65
N VAL A 144 0.88 18.21 -2.00
CA VAL A 144 1.10 19.36 -2.87
C VAL A 144 1.38 20.57 -1.98
N LEU A 145 2.66 20.92 -1.82
CA LEU A 145 3.05 22.10 -1.05
C LEU A 145 2.89 23.35 -1.90
N GLY A 146 2.25 24.36 -1.33
CA GLY A 146 2.07 25.67 -1.98
C GLY A 146 3.40 26.42 -2.13
N PRO A 147 3.49 27.36 -3.08
CA PRO A 147 4.65 28.23 -3.17
C PRO A 147 4.74 29.15 -1.96
N VAL A 148 5.97 29.44 -1.50
CA VAL A 148 6.24 30.46 -0.47
C VAL A 148 6.80 31.70 -1.16
N GLU A 149 6.11 32.83 -0.99
CA GLU A 149 6.55 34.11 -1.54
C GLU A 149 7.85 34.57 -0.87
N GLY A 150 8.77 35.06 -1.69
CA GLY A 150 9.96 35.74 -1.18
C GLY A 150 9.61 37.19 -0.83
N THR A 151 10.23 37.74 0.21
CA THR A 151 10.06 39.14 0.55
C THR A 151 11.02 40.03 -0.26
N PRO A 152 10.53 41.12 -0.88
CA PRO A 152 11.40 42.05 -1.55
C PRO A 152 12.33 42.72 -0.55
N GLY A 153 13.62 42.68 -0.86
CA GLY A 153 14.62 43.48 -0.17
C GLY A 153 14.63 44.92 -0.70
N GLN A 154 15.54 45.73 -0.18
CA GLN A 154 15.75 47.10 -0.60
C GLN A 154 17.24 47.35 -0.80
N ASP A 155 17.62 47.82 -1.98
CA ASP A 155 19.00 48.20 -2.27
C ASP A 155 19.39 49.50 -1.53
N VAL A 156 20.67 49.88 -1.57
CA VAL A 156 21.15 51.09 -0.89
C VAL A 156 20.60 52.39 -1.48
N PHE A 157 20.01 52.33 -2.68
CA PHE A 157 19.34 53.44 -3.37
C PHE A 157 17.86 53.57 -3.01
N GLY A 158 17.34 52.65 -2.20
CA GLY A 158 15.93 52.64 -1.80
C GLY A 158 15.03 51.93 -2.81
N VAL A 159 15.57 51.33 -3.86
CA VAL A 159 14.82 50.58 -4.88
C VAL A 159 14.53 49.17 -4.37
N ALA A 160 13.26 48.76 -4.49
CA ALA A 160 12.84 47.41 -4.13
C ALA A 160 13.51 46.38 -5.05
N LEU A 161 14.17 45.38 -4.46
CA LEU A 161 14.77 44.28 -5.19
C LEU A 161 13.66 43.40 -5.78
N LYS A 162 13.70 43.18 -7.09
CA LYS A 162 12.71 42.37 -7.79
C LYS A 162 12.84 40.90 -7.39
N VAL A 163 11.80 40.37 -6.74
CA VAL A 163 11.71 38.94 -6.40
C VAL A 163 10.96 38.20 -7.52
N VAL A 164 11.51 37.06 -7.94
CA VAL A 164 10.86 36.18 -8.92
C VAL A 164 9.58 35.61 -8.30
N LYS A 165 8.48 35.56 -9.04
CA LYS A 165 7.26 34.91 -8.53
C LYS A 165 7.48 33.38 -8.48
N PRO A 166 7.20 32.71 -7.35
CA PRO A 166 7.32 31.27 -7.27
C PRO A 166 6.27 30.58 -8.16
N HIS A 167 6.64 29.41 -8.69
CA HIS A 167 5.73 28.58 -9.47
C HIS A 167 4.92 27.67 -8.55
N SER A 168 3.62 27.53 -8.82
CA SER A 168 2.76 26.57 -8.11
C SER A 168 2.85 25.18 -8.75
N ALA A 169 3.10 24.15 -7.95
CA ALA A 169 2.86 22.78 -8.36
C ALA A 169 1.35 22.56 -8.54
N LYS A 170 0.93 21.98 -9.66
CA LYS A 170 -0.47 21.64 -9.93
C LYS A 170 -0.58 20.15 -10.17
N ILE A 171 -1.62 19.56 -9.59
CA ILE A 171 -2.00 18.18 -9.80
C ILE A 171 -3.48 18.13 -10.18
N ARG A 172 -3.85 17.21 -11.05
CA ARG A 172 -5.25 16.93 -11.38
C ARG A 172 -5.67 15.69 -10.62
N LEU A 173 -6.88 15.72 -10.09
CA LEU A 173 -7.47 14.59 -9.38
C LEU A 173 -8.22 13.72 -10.41
N GLY A 174 -7.80 12.47 -10.53
CA GLY A 174 -8.47 11.44 -11.30
C GLY A 174 -9.52 10.71 -10.46
N LYS A 175 -9.89 9.51 -10.90
CA LYS A 175 -10.79 8.63 -10.13
C LYS A 175 -10.06 8.03 -8.92
N GLY A 176 -10.80 7.70 -7.86
CA GLY A 176 -10.26 7.00 -6.69
C GLY A 176 -9.39 7.86 -5.77
N VAL A 177 -9.39 9.18 -5.92
CA VAL A 177 -8.64 10.10 -5.08
C VAL A 177 -9.52 11.22 -4.54
N GLN A 178 -9.17 11.69 -3.35
CA GLN A 178 -9.80 12.84 -2.70
C GLN A 178 -8.72 13.79 -2.18
N GLU A 179 -9.01 15.09 -2.19
CA GLU A 179 -8.12 16.11 -1.68
C GLU A 179 -8.58 16.57 -0.30
N LYS A 180 -7.65 16.70 0.64
CA LYS A 180 -7.89 17.28 1.96
C LYS A 180 -6.85 18.37 2.24
N PRO A 181 -7.21 19.45 2.96
CA PRO A 181 -6.25 20.47 3.35
C PRO A 181 -5.23 19.90 4.34
N VAL A 182 -3.95 20.27 4.16
CA VAL A 182 -2.85 19.94 5.08
C VAL A 182 -2.02 21.19 5.33
N GLU A 183 -1.16 21.17 6.34
CA GLU A 183 -0.29 22.30 6.65
C GLU A 183 0.62 22.64 5.46
N GLY A 184 0.58 23.90 5.01
CA GLY A 184 1.37 24.36 3.86
C GLY A 184 0.86 23.95 2.47
N GLY A 185 -0.29 23.27 2.35
CA GLY A 185 -0.80 22.87 1.04
C GLY A 185 -2.01 21.95 1.04
N LYS A 186 -2.00 20.97 0.13
CA LYS A 186 -3.10 20.03 -0.12
C LYS A 186 -2.58 18.60 -0.12
N GLY A 187 -3.20 17.71 0.64
CA GLY A 187 -2.91 16.28 0.64
C GLY A 187 -3.87 15.54 -0.27
N VAL A 188 -3.36 14.67 -1.14
CA VAL A 188 -4.16 13.78 -1.98
C VAL A 188 -4.17 12.40 -1.35
N TYR A 189 -5.37 11.93 -1.02
CA TYR A 189 -5.62 10.64 -0.37
C TYR A 189 -6.32 9.69 -1.33
N ALA A 190 -6.05 8.39 -1.21
CA ALA A 190 -6.84 7.35 -1.85
C ALA A 190 -8.26 7.35 -1.26
N SER A 191 -9.26 7.22 -2.12
CA SER A 191 -10.67 7.06 -1.74
C SER A 191 -11.20 5.64 -2.00
N CYS A 192 -10.30 4.73 -2.39
CA CYS A 192 -10.56 3.31 -2.60
C CYS A 192 -9.24 2.55 -2.56
N HIS A 193 -9.32 1.23 -2.33
CA HIS A 193 -8.19 0.32 -2.50
C HIS A 193 -7.85 0.18 -3.99
N GLY A 194 -6.57 0.06 -4.35
CA GLY A 194 -6.18 -0.18 -5.73
C GLY A 194 -4.77 0.25 -6.06
N LYS A 195 -4.53 0.48 -7.35
CA LYS A 195 -3.21 0.83 -7.91
C LYS A 195 -3.10 2.32 -8.19
N VAL A 196 -2.03 2.96 -7.71
CA VAL A 196 -1.73 4.37 -7.98
C VAL A 196 -1.27 4.55 -9.43
N GLY A 197 -1.97 5.42 -10.16
CA GLY A 197 -1.61 5.90 -11.48
C GLY A 197 -1.19 7.36 -11.42
N PHE A 198 -0.12 7.71 -12.14
CA PHE A 198 0.26 9.10 -12.38
C PHE A 198 0.61 9.29 -13.86
N GLY A 199 -0.18 10.09 -14.57
CA GLY A 199 -0.01 10.34 -15.99
C GLY A 199 -0.62 11.67 -16.40
N GLY A 200 0.09 12.44 -17.24
CA GLY A 200 -0.37 13.76 -17.70
C GLY A 200 -0.64 14.78 -16.57
N GLY A 201 0.03 14.62 -15.42
CA GLY A 201 -0.19 15.44 -14.23
C GLY A 201 -1.46 15.08 -13.43
N THR A 202 -2.13 13.97 -13.75
CA THR A 202 -3.30 13.45 -13.04
C THR A 202 -2.91 12.29 -12.14
N VAL A 203 -3.34 12.32 -10.88
CA VAL A 203 -3.22 11.18 -9.95
C VAL A 203 -4.55 10.46 -9.87
N SER A 204 -4.54 9.14 -10.01
CA SER A 204 -5.71 8.29 -9.85
C SER A 204 -5.37 7.06 -9.02
N VAL A 205 -6.39 6.46 -8.41
CA VAL A 205 -6.33 5.11 -7.86
C VAL A 205 -7.34 4.26 -8.61
N GLU A 206 -6.85 3.18 -9.23
CA GLU A 206 -7.67 2.25 -9.99
C GLU A 206 -7.91 1.00 -9.16
N ASN A 207 -9.17 0.77 -8.79
CA ASN A 207 -9.58 -0.46 -8.11
C ASN A 207 -9.52 -1.66 -9.07
N VAL A 208 -9.78 -1.47 -10.38
CA VAL A 208 -9.69 -2.56 -11.36
C VAL A 208 -8.35 -2.52 -12.07
N LEU A 209 -7.55 -3.58 -11.94
CA LEU A 209 -6.32 -3.78 -12.71
C LEU A 209 -6.66 -4.53 -14.01
N VAL A 210 -6.50 -3.86 -15.16
CA VAL A 210 -6.73 -4.47 -16.48
C VAL A 210 -5.42 -4.81 -17.16
N ILE A 211 -5.20 -6.10 -17.43
CA ILE A 211 -4.04 -6.63 -18.14
C ILE A 211 -4.47 -7.00 -19.56
N ARG A 212 -4.03 -6.20 -20.53
CA ARG A 212 -4.33 -6.35 -21.95
C ARG A 212 -3.34 -7.32 -22.60
N GLY A 213 -3.43 -8.59 -22.23
CA GLY A 213 -2.57 -9.66 -22.73
C GLY A 213 -2.45 -10.80 -21.72
N ASP A 214 -1.41 -11.59 -21.90
CA ASP A 214 -1.16 -12.78 -21.09
C ASP A 214 -0.35 -12.44 -19.82
N VAL A 215 -0.56 -13.23 -18.77
CA VAL A 215 0.27 -13.19 -17.57
C VAL A 215 1.36 -14.23 -17.71
N CYS A 216 2.57 -13.79 -17.99
CA CYS A 216 3.76 -14.62 -18.16
C CYS A 216 4.91 -14.08 -17.30
N LEU A 217 6.09 -14.69 -17.41
CA LEU A 217 7.30 -14.25 -16.71
C LEU A 217 7.65 -12.76 -16.97
N GLU A 218 7.34 -12.23 -18.16
CA GLU A 218 7.58 -10.81 -18.48
C GLU A 218 6.63 -9.87 -17.73
N THR A 219 5.40 -10.32 -17.50
CA THR A 219 4.39 -9.61 -16.71
C THR A 219 4.76 -9.68 -15.23
N GLY A 220 5.18 -10.86 -14.76
CA GLY A 220 5.46 -11.18 -13.37
C GLY A 220 4.21 -11.64 -12.60
N ASN A 221 4.39 -11.93 -11.32
CA ASN A 221 3.28 -12.21 -10.41
C ASN A 221 2.40 -10.97 -10.22
N ILE A 222 1.13 -11.21 -9.89
CA ILE A 222 0.15 -10.14 -9.73
C ILE A 222 -0.35 -10.13 -8.30
N HIS A 223 -0.08 -9.05 -7.59
CA HIS A 223 -0.65 -8.78 -6.28
C HIS A 223 -1.48 -7.50 -6.37
N HIS A 224 -2.79 -7.59 -6.15
CA HIS A 224 -3.68 -6.43 -6.28
C HIS A 224 -4.84 -6.48 -5.28
N HIS A 225 -5.04 -5.41 -4.49
CA HIS A 225 -6.12 -5.38 -3.49
C HIS A 225 -7.52 -5.24 -4.09
N GLY A 226 -7.64 -4.78 -5.33
CA GLY A 226 -8.92 -4.62 -6.01
C GLY A 226 -9.20 -5.74 -7.01
N HIS A 227 -10.16 -5.52 -7.92
CA HIS A 227 -10.49 -6.50 -8.96
C HIS A 227 -9.39 -6.61 -10.02
N VAL A 228 -9.18 -7.80 -10.56
CA VAL A 228 -8.20 -8.05 -11.63
C VAL A 228 -8.93 -8.58 -12.85
N GLN A 229 -8.68 -7.97 -14.02
CA GLN A 229 -9.20 -8.41 -15.30
C GLN A 229 -8.05 -8.69 -16.26
N ILE A 230 -7.97 -9.92 -16.74
CA ILE A 230 -6.95 -10.39 -17.68
C ILE A 230 -7.65 -10.70 -19.00
N GLU A 231 -7.23 -10.04 -20.07
CA GLU A 231 -7.83 -10.23 -21.40
C GLU A 231 -7.26 -11.45 -22.14
N GLY A 232 -6.07 -11.91 -21.76
CA GLY A 232 -5.41 -13.09 -22.33
C GLY A 232 -5.45 -14.30 -21.40
N ASP A 233 -4.41 -15.13 -21.52
CA ASP A 233 -4.22 -16.36 -20.76
C ASP A 233 -3.33 -16.13 -19.53
N VAL A 234 -3.48 -16.96 -18.50
CA VAL A 234 -2.52 -17.06 -17.40
C VAL A 234 -1.61 -18.24 -17.69
N ARG A 235 -0.33 -17.95 -17.90
CA ARG A 235 0.67 -18.95 -18.29
C ARG A 235 1.17 -19.74 -17.09
N GLU A 236 1.74 -20.90 -17.38
CA GLU A 236 2.33 -21.80 -16.39
C GLU A 236 3.29 -21.08 -15.42
N GLY A 237 3.18 -21.40 -14.13
CA GLY A 237 4.05 -20.90 -13.07
C GLY A 237 3.67 -19.54 -12.49
N ALA A 238 2.69 -18.84 -13.06
CA ALA A 238 2.25 -17.54 -12.55
C ALA A 238 1.56 -17.65 -11.18
N SER A 239 1.74 -16.64 -10.34
CA SER A 239 0.98 -16.44 -9.11
C SER A 239 0.13 -15.18 -9.18
N ILE A 240 -1.16 -15.30 -8.88
CA ILE A 240 -2.12 -14.19 -8.86
C ILE A 240 -2.83 -14.16 -7.51
N GLU A 241 -2.68 -13.04 -6.81
CA GLU A 241 -3.32 -12.77 -5.54
C GLU A 241 -4.15 -11.49 -5.62
N THR A 242 -5.44 -11.63 -5.36
CA THR A 242 -6.35 -10.50 -5.26
C THR A 242 -7.34 -10.65 -4.12
N GLN A 243 -7.71 -9.55 -3.48
CA GLN A 243 -8.81 -9.53 -2.51
C GLN A 243 -10.19 -9.38 -3.16
N GLY A 244 -10.24 -8.91 -4.41
CA GLY A 244 -11.47 -8.73 -5.19
C GLY A 244 -11.76 -9.92 -6.12
N ASP A 245 -12.57 -9.64 -7.12
CA ASP A 245 -12.89 -10.62 -8.18
C ASP A 245 -11.75 -10.72 -9.21
N LEU A 246 -11.57 -11.92 -9.75
CA LEU A 246 -10.63 -12.21 -10.83
C LEU A 246 -11.41 -12.65 -12.07
N GLU A 247 -11.32 -11.88 -13.15
CA GLU A 247 -11.87 -12.26 -14.46
C GLU A 247 -10.74 -12.52 -15.45
N VAL A 248 -10.72 -13.72 -16.03
CA VAL A 248 -9.78 -14.15 -17.06
C VAL A 248 -10.58 -14.49 -18.31
N LYS A 249 -10.39 -13.75 -19.41
CA LYS A 249 -11.09 -14.04 -20.67
C LYS A 249 -10.54 -15.30 -21.36
N GLY A 250 -9.25 -15.58 -21.19
CA GLY A 250 -8.56 -16.74 -21.72
C GLY A 250 -8.68 -18.00 -20.86
N MET A 251 -7.64 -18.82 -20.88
CA MET A 251 -7.48 -20.04 -20.08
C MET A 251 -6.49 -19.85 -18.92
N LEU A 252 -6.61 -20.73 -17.93
CA LEU A 252 -5.62 -20.87 -16.87
C LEU A 252 -4.77 -22.12 -17.15
N GLU A 253 -3.48 -21.93 -17.40
CA GLU A 253 -2.45 -22.98 -17.35
C GLU A 253 -2.06 -23.25 -15.87
N PRO A 254 -1.21 -24.25 -15.55
CA PRO A 254 -0.87 -24.58 -14.17
C PRO A 254 -0.28 -23.38 -13.40
N CYS A 255 -1.09 -22.80 -12.50
CA CYS A 255 -0.78 -21.54 -11.82
C CYS A 255 -1.37 -21.52 -10.39
N ASN A 256 -0.84 -20.65 -9.53
CA ASN A 256 -1.38 -20.42 -8.20
C ASN A 256 -2.31 -19.19 -8.21
N ILE A 257 -3.53 -19.37 -7.74
CA ILE A 257 -4.51 -18.28 -7.68
C ILE A 257 -5.12 -18.22 -6.30
N THR A 258 -5.13 -17.02 -5.73
CA THR A 258 -5.91 -16.68 -4.54
C THR A 258 -6.77 -15.46 -4.87
N ALA A 259 -8.07 -15.68 -5.03
CA ALA A 259 -9.06 -14.61 -5.21
C ALA A 259 -9.97 -14.52 -3.97
N GLY A 260 -10.01 -13.37 -3.31
CA GLY A 260 -10.91 -13.11 -2.19
C GLY A 260 -12.38 -13.01 -2.62
N GLY A 261 -12.62 -12.56 -3.86
CA GLY A 261 -13.93 -12.54 -4.50
C GLY A 261 -14.17 -13.75 -5.40
N SER A 262 -14.95 -13.54 -6.46
CA SER A 262 -15.32 -14.58 -7.44
C SER A 262 -14.26 -14.74 -8.54
N LEU A 263 -14.13 -15.95 -9.08
CA LEU A 263 -13.26 -16.28 -10.20
C LEU A 263 -14.10 -16.61 -11.44
N LYS A 264 -13.93 -15.86 -12.52
CA LYS A 264 -14.59 -16.14 -13.80
C LYS A 264 -13.55 -16.36 -14.89
N VAL A 265 -13.60 -17.54 -15.51
CA VAL A 265 -12.71 -17.95 -16.59
C VAL A 265 -13.55 -18.18 -17.85
N GLY A 266 -13.27 -17.43 -18.91
CA GLY A 266 -13.95 -17.58 -20.20
C GLY A 266 -13.60 -18.89 -20.91
N GLY A 267 -12.34 -19.31 -20.78
CA GLY A 267 -11.83 -20.61 -21.20
C GLY A 267 -12.01 -21.69 -20.14
N GLY A 268 -10.99 -22.53 -19.99
CA GLY A 268 -10.96 -23.57 -18.95
C GLY A 268 -9.77 -23.44 -18.02
N ILE A 269 -9.82 -24.24 -16.98
CA ILE A 269 -8.79 -24.34 -15.94
C ILE A 269 -8.06 -25.64 -16.15
N VAL A 270 -6.76 -25.57 -16.40
CA VAL A 270 -5.88 -26.73 -16.54
C VAL A 270 -4.81 -26.61 -15.48
N GLY A 271 -4.78 -27.57 -14.56
CA GLY A 271 -3.79 -27.63 -13.50
C GLY A 271 -2.77 -28.73 -13.69
N GLU A 272 -1.88 -28.80 -12.71
CA GLU A 272 -0.94 -29.89 -12.48
C GLU A 272 -0.74 -30.03 -10.96
N GLU A 273 -0.18 -31.16 -10.52
CA GLU A 273 0.20 -31.33 -9.12
C GLU A 273 1.14 -30.22 -8.65
N GLY A 274 0.91 -29.68 -7.46
CA GLY A 274 1.71 -28.60 -6.87
C GLY A 274 1.12 -27.20 -7.02
N TYR A 275 0.12 -27.02 -7.90
CA TYR A 275 -0.63 -25.77 -8.04
C TYR A 275 -1.97 -25.83 -7.32
N ALA A 276 -2.39 -24.72 -6.73
CA ALA A 276 -3.67 -24.62 -6.03
C ALA A 276 -4.41 -23.33 -6.37
N ILE A 277 -5.72 -23.46 -6.50
CA ILE A 277 -6.61 -22.32 -6.77
C ILE A 277 -7.61 -22.20 -5.61
N ARG A 278 -7.66 -21.01 -5.00
CA ARG A 278 -8.55 -20.66 -3.89
C ARG A 278 -9.41 -19.46 -4.26
N VAL A 279 -10.71 -19.59 -4.05
CA VAL A 279 -11.71 -18.58 -4.42
C VAL A 279 -12.67 -18.37 -3.24
N GLY A 280 -12.77 -17.14 -2.74
CA GLY A 280 -13.68 -16.77 -1.66
C GLY A 280 -15.14 -16.53 -2.10
N GLY A 281 -15.36 -16.30 -3.39
CA GLY A 281 -16.68 -16.15 -4.00
C GLY A 281 -17.09 -17.34 -4.87
N ASP A 282 -17.84 -17.06 -5.93
CA ASP A 282 -18.27 -18.07 -6.90
C ASP A 282 -17.17 -18.34 -7.95
N LEU A 283 -17.14 -19.55 -8.50
CA LEU A 283 -16.28 -19.93 -9.62
C LEU A 283 -17.12 -20.25 -10.86
N GLN A 284 -16.76 -19.66 -11.99
CA GLN A 284 -17.32 -20.00 -13.29
C GLN A 284 -16.21 -20.35 -14.28
N ALA A 285 -16.32 -21.51 -14.94
CA ALA A 285 -15.38 -21.93 -15.99
C ALA A 285 -16.09 -22.77 -17.05
N ARG A 286 -15.46 -22.92 -18.22
CA ARG A 286 -15.98 -23.82 -19.27
C ARG A 286 -15.65 -25.28 -18.99
N TYR A 287 -14.43 -25.57 -18.56
CA TYR A 287 -13.95 -26.91 -18.19
C TYR A 287 -12.85 -26.81 -17.13
N ILE A 288 -12.65 -27.88 -16.36
CA ILE A 288 -11.69 -27.95 -15.24
C ILE A 288 -10.96 -29.30 -15.27
N HIS A 289 -9.67 -29.30 -15.60
CA HIS A 289 -8.87 -30.51 -15.75
C HIS A 289 -7.66 -30.54 -14.82
N GLN A 290 -7.42 -31.69 -14.18
CA GLN A 290 -6.17 -32.00 -13.45
C GLN A 290 -5.77 -30.96 -12.40
N THR A 291 -6.73 -30.42 -11.65
CA THR A 291 -6.47 -29.34 -10.69
C THR A 291 -7.14 -29.56 -9.35
N SER A 292 -6.59 -28.90 -8.32
CA SER A 292 -7.11 -28.86 -6.96
C SER A 292 -7.70 -27.47 -6.68
N LEU A 293 -9.00 -27.42 -6.40
CA LEU A 293 -9.77 -26.20 -6.27
C LEU A 293 -10.50 -26.13 -4.94
N ARG A 294 -10.42 -24.97 -4.28
CA ARG A 294 -11.23 -24.64 -3.09
C ARG A 294 -12.04 -23.40 -3.35
N VAL A 295 -13.36 -23.51 -3.22
CA VAL A 295 -14.31 -22.44 -3.53
C VAL A 295 -15.28 -22.27 -2.36
N GLU A 296 -15.35 -21.08 -1.79
CA GLU A 296 -16.28 -20.78 -0.69
C GLU A 296 -17.72 -20.51 -1.19
N GLY A 297 -17.88 -20.15 -2.47
CA GLY A 297 -19.18 -20.01 -3.12
C GLY A 297 -19.58 -21.23 -3.96
N ASN A 298 -20.34 -20.97 -5.01
CA ASN A 298 -20.83 -21.95 -5.96
C ASN A 298 -19.83 -22.17 -7.09
N VAL A 299 -19.82 -23.38 -7.66
CA VAL A 299 -19.01 -23.74 -8.81
C VAL A 299 -19.93 -24.02 -9.99
N LEU A 300 -19.78 -23.27 -11.07
CA LEU A 300 -20.48 -23.47 -12.33
C LEU A 300 -19.50 -23.88 -13.43
N VAL A 301 -19.68 -25.09 -13.96
CA VAL A 301 -18.85 -25.61 -15.06
C VAL A 301 -19.73 -25.99 -16.24
N MET A 302 -19.44 -25.43 -17.41
CA MET A 302 -20.32 -25.59 -18.57
C MET A 302 -20.21 -26.96 -19.23
N ARG A 303 -19.01 -27.55 -19.32
CA ARG A 303 -18.76 -28.76 -20.12
C ARG A 303 -18.26 -29.94 -19.32
N GLU A 304 -17.15 -29.78 -18.60
CA GLU A 304 -16.46 -30.93 -18.06
C GLU A 304 -15.60 -30.60 -16.84
N ILE A 305 -15.65 -31.49 -15.85
CA ILE A 305 -14.67 -31.58 -14.78
C ILE A 305 -13.98 -32.94 -14.93
N ALA A 306 -12.67 -32.95 -15.13
CA ALA A 306 -11.92 -34.19 -15.35
C ALA A 306 -10.68 -34.29 -14.48
N HIS A 307 -10.51 -35.43 -13.80
CA HIS A 307 -9.32 -35.73 -12.99
C HIS A 307 -8.97 -34.62 -11.96
N SER A 308 -9.97 -33.97 -11.38
CA SER A 308 -9.79 -32.82 -10.48
C SER A 308 -10.29 -33.12 -9.07
N ASP A 309 -9.73 -32.42 -8.08
CA ASP A 309 -10.23 -32.42 -6.70
C ASP A 309 -10.86 -31.05 -6.40
N ILE A 310 -12.17 -31.03 -6.17
CA ILE A 310 -12.95 -29.80 -6.02
C ILE A 310 -13.65 -29.83 -4.67
N GLU A 311 -13.38 -28.81 -3.85
CA GLU A 311 -14.04 -28.58 -2.57
C GLU A 311 -14.83 -27.27 -2.64
N ALA A 312 -16.16 -27.37 -2.68
CA ALA A 312 -17.07 -26.23 -2.73
C ALA A 312 -17.96 -26.15 -1.48
N LEU A 313 -18.02 -24.96 -0.85
CA LEU A 313 -18.98 -24.67 0.22
C LEU A 313 -20.38 -24.29 -0.31
N GLY A 314 -20.51 -23.98 -1.60
CA GLY A 314 -21.79 -23.81 -2.28
C GLY A 314 -22.25 -25.09 -2.99
N LYS A 315 -22.99 -24.92 -4.08
CA LYS A 315 -23.37 -26.01 -4.99
C LYS A 315 -22.34 -26.17 -6.09
N VAL A 316 -22.20 -27.38 -6.63
CA VAL A 316 -21.45 -27.64 -7.87
C VAL A 316 -22.46 -27.94 -8.98
N ASP A 317 -22.45 -27.12 -10.02
CA ASP A 317 -23.40 -27.15 -11.12
C ASP A 317 -22.67 -27.42 -12.45
N VAL A 318 -22.88 -28.63 -12.97
CA VAL A 318 -22.38 -29.17 -14.24
C VAL A 318 -23.56 -29.76 -15.01
N SER A 319 -24.74 -29.12 -14.91
CA SER A 319 -26.02 -29.67 -15.37
C SER A 319 -26.07 -30.00 -16.88
N GLU A 320 -25.23 -29.34 -17.68
CA GLU A 320 -25.10 -29.59 -19.13
C GLU A 320 -23.85 -30.41 -19.51
N GLY A 321 -23.02 -30.76 -18.52
CA GLY A 321 -21.72 -31.35 -18.73
C GLY A 321 -21.50 -32.67 -18.00
N ARG A 322 -20.24 -33.08 -17.92
CA ARG A 322 -19.83 -34.34 -17.28
C ARG A 322 -18.80 -34.14 -16.18
N ILE A 323 -18.82 -35.02 -15.20
CA ILE A 323 -17.75 -35.13 -14.18
C ILE A 323 -17.10 -36.50 -14.35
N ALA A 324 -15.82 -36.53 -14.73
CA ALA A 324 -15.08 -37.75 -15.07
C ALA A 324 -13.73 -37.82 -14.33
N GLY A 325 -13.68 -38.61 -13.27
CA GLY A 325 -12.46 -38.84 -12.49
C GLY A 325 -12.18 -37.76 -11.46
N GLY A 326 -11.57 -38.18 -10.36
CA GLY A 326 -11.27 -37.30 -9.22
C GLY A 326 -12.41 -37.25 -8.21
N ARG A 327 -12.43 -36.20 -7.40
CA ARG A 327 -13.34 -36.03 -6.27
C ARG A 327 -14.00 -34.66 -6.36
N THR A 328 -15.32 -34.63 -6.25
CA THR A 328 -16.08 -33.39 -6.25
C THR A 328 -16.93 -33.37 -4.99
N LEU A 329 -16.71 -32.36 -4.17
CA LEU A 329 -17.33 -32.17 -2.88
C LEU A 329 -18.10 -30.86 -2.89
N ALA A 330 -19.37 -30.92 -2.52
CA ALA A 330 -20.24 -29.75 -2.45
C ALA A 330 -21.13 -29.80 -1.20
N ARG A 331 -21.19 -28.69 -0.47
CA ARG A 331 -22.07 -28.57 0.70
C ARG A 331 -23.55 -28.47 0.33
N ASN A 332 -23.87 -27.74 -0.75
CA ASN A 332 -25.26 -27.49 -1.20
C ASN A 332 -25.67 -28.36 -2.39
N GLY A 333 -25.01 -29.51 -2.55
CA GLY A 333 -25.36 -30.52 -3.55
C GLY A 333 -24.60 -30.39 -4.86
N ILE A 334 -24.67 -31.47 -5.65
CA ILE A 334 -23.99 -31.62 -6.94
C ILE A 334 -25.03 -31.92 -8.01
N PHE A 335 -25.03 -31.12 -9.08
CA PHE A 335 -25.93 -31.25 -10.21
C PHE A 335 -25.07 -31.51 -11.45
N VAL A 336 -25.29 -32.64 -12.13
CA VAL A 336 -24.44 -33.05 -13.25
C VAL A 336 -25.27 -33.74 -14.33
N ALA A 337 -24.93 -33.56 -15.60
CA ALA A 337 -25.59 -34.31 -16.66
C ALA A 337 -25.11 -35.78 -16.68
N GLU A 338 -23.80 -35.97 -16.76
CA GLU A 338 -23.16 -37.29 -16.88
C GLU A 338 -22.11 -37.50 -15.77
N ALA A 339 -22.26 -38.56 -14.98
CA ALA A 339 -21.38 -38.84 -13.83
C ALA A 339 -20.51 -40.09 -14.04
N GLY A 340 -19.19 -39.87 -14.13
CA GLY A 340 -18.19 -40.88 -14.47
C GLY A 340 -17.99 -41.04 -15.97
N ALA A 341 -17.05 -41.89 -16.36
CA ALA A 341 -16.81 -42.26 -17.75
C ALA A 341 -16.18 -43.66 -17.86
N ASP A 342 -16.40 -44.33 -18.98
CA ASP A 342 -15.85 -45.67 -19.23
C ASP A 342 -14.32 -45.62 -19.36
N GLY A 343 -13.61 -46.49 -18.63
CA GLY A 343 -12.15 -46.54 -18.65
C GLY A 343 -11.44 -45.41 -17.88
N THR A 344 -12.18 -44.48 -17.27
CA THR A 344 -11.61 -43.47 -16.37
C THR A 344 -11.41 -44.02 -14.95
N GLY A 345 -10.56 -43.36 -14.17
CA GLY A 345 -10.33 -43.68 -12.76
C GLY A 345 -11.60 -43.56 -11.90
N TYR A 346 -11.46 -43.67 -10.58
CA TYR A 346 -12.62 -43.50 -9.71
C TYR A 346 -13.15 -42.05 -9.81
N THR A 347 -14.48 -41.91 -9.94
CA THR A 347 -15.19 -40.64 -9.82
C THR A 347 -15.96 -40.66 -8.51
N GLU A 348 -15.74 -39.67 -7.64
CA GLU A 348 -16.39 -39.59 -6.34
C GLU A 348 -17.17 -38.27 -6.21
N LEU A 349 -18.49 -38.38 -6.04
CA LEU A 349 -19.38 -37.25 -5.82
C LEU A 349 -19.81 -37.23 -4.36
N VAL A 350 -19.44 -36.18 -3.63
CA VAL A 350 -19.71 -36.03 -2.19
C VAL A 350 -20.65 -34.85 -1.99
N GLY A 351 -21.93 -35.13 -1.77
CA GLY A 351 -22.95 -34.13 -1.50
C GLY A 351 -23.18 -33.94 0.00
N GLY A 352 -23.36 -32.69 0.42
CA GLY A 352 -23.68 -32.34 1.80
C GLY A 352 -22.57 -32.60 2.79
N PHE A 353 -21.34 -32.28 2.39
CA PHE A 353 -20.19 -32.29 3.27
C PHE A 353 -19.63 -30.87 3.38
N ASP A 354 -19.28 -30.45 4.59
CA ASP A 354 -18.56 -29.21 4.83
C ASP A 354 -17.05 -29.52 4.99
N PRO A 355 -16.20 -29.24 3.98
CA PRO A 355 -14.76 -29.48 4.03
C PRO A 355 -14.05 -28.60 5.07
N THR A 356 -14.66 -27.48 5.49
CA THR A 356 -14.07 -26.57 6.48
C THR A 356 -14.41 -26.94 7.92
N LEU A 357 -15.45 -27.77 8.12
CA LEU A 357 -15.93 -28.12 9.45
C LEU A 357 -14.86 -28.84 10.27
N GLU A 358 -14.29 -29.95 9.79
CA GLU A 358 -13.33 -30.72 10.59
C GLU A 358 -12.06 -29.92 10.94
N PRO A 359 -11.42 -29.19 9.99
CA PRO A 359 -10.31 -28.29 10.31
C PRO A 359 -10.69 -27.25 11.38
N ARG A 360 -11.89 -26.65 11.26
CA ARG A 360 -12.39 -25.64 12.21
C ARG A 360 -12.65 -26.24 13.59
N LEU A 361 -13.29 -27.41 13.66
CA LEU A 361 -13.52 -28.14 14.91
C LEU A 361 -12.19 -28.52 15.57
N GLN A 362 -11.19 -28.91 14.80
CA GLN A 362 -9.87 -29.24 15.31
C GLN A 362 -9.16 -28.00 15.89
N GLN A 363 -9.28 -26.83 15.24
CA GLN A 363 -8.74 -25.58 15.77
C GLN A 363 -9.38 -25.20 17.11
N ILE A 364 -10.71 -25.35 17.23
CA ILE A 364 -11.44 -25.11 18.49
C ILE A 364 -11.00 -26.11 19.58
N ARG A 365 -10.86 -27.39 19.24
CA ARG A 365 -10.36 -28.43 20.17
C ARG A 365 -8.96 -28.12 20.67
N ASN A 366 -8.05 -27.73 19.79
CA ASN A 366 -6.68 -27.36 20.15
C ASN A 366 -6.67 -26.14 21.10
N ARG A 367 -7.47 -25.11 20.78
CA ARG A 367 -7.59 -23.92 21.63
C ARG A 367 -8.14 -24.27 23.02
N LYS A 368 -9.14 -25.15 23.10
CA LYS A 368 -9.69 -25.65 24.36
C LYS A 368 -8.62 -26.40 25.18
N ALA A 369 -7.87 -27.30 24.54
CA ALA A 369 -6.82 -28.07 25.20
C ALA A 369 -5.73 -27.15 25.80
N ASP A 370 -5.35 -26.08 25.09
CA ASP A 370 -4.41 -25.08 25.61
C ASP A 370 -4.95 -24.38 26.87
N LEU A 371 -6.21 -23.96 26.86
CA LEU A 371 -6.86 -23.35 28.02
C LEU A 371 -6.94 -24.32 29.20
N GLU A 372 -7.26 -25.59 28.95
CA GLU A 372 -7.28 -26.64 29.97
C GLU A 372 -5.89 -26.88 30.58
N ASN A 373 -4.84 -26.89 29.75
CA ASN A 373 -3.46 -27.01 30.19
C ASN A 373 -3.05 -25.84 31.09
N VAL A 374 -3.39 -24.60 30.71
CA VAL A 374 -3.11 -23.41 31.53
C VAL A 374 -3.91 -23.46 32.84
N ARG A 375 -5.19 -23.82 32.80
CA ARG A 375 -6.04 -23.99 33.99
C ARG A 375 -5.41 -24.99 34.96
N ASN A 376 -5.01 -26.17 34.47
CA ASN A 376 -4.44 -27.23 35.29
C ASN A 376 -3.12 -26.77 35.94
N ARG A 377 -2.23 -26.09 35.21
CA ARG A 377 -1.00 -25.51 35.79
C ARG A 377 -1.28 -24.49 36.89
N ILE A 378 -2.29 -23.64 36.73
CA ILE A 378 -2.68 -22.66 37.75
C ILE A 378 -3.28 -23.37 38.97
N LEU A 379 -4.14 -24.36 38.77
CA LEU A 379 -4.71 -25.17 39.86
C LEU A 379 -3.62 -25.91 40.64
N GLU A 380 -2.65 -26.51 39.95
CA GLU A 380 -1.47 -27.11 40.59
C GLU A 380 -0.65 -26.08 41.36
N ALA A 381 -0.44 -24.87 40.82
CA ALA A 381 0.25 -23.80 41.54
C ALA A 381 -0.51 -23.37 42.81
N ILE A 382 -1.84 -23.31 42.76
CA ILE A 382 -2.69 -23.05 43.93
C ILE A 382 -2.56 -24.19 44.95
N GLN A 383 -2.56 -25.46 44.51
CA GLN A 383 -2.43 -26.63 45.39
C GLN A 383 -1.03 -26.76 46.02
N ARG A 384 0.02 -26.38 45.28
CA ARG A 384 1.42 -26.31 45.77
C ARG A 384 1.66 -25.17 46.76
N HIS A 385 0.69 -24.27 46.96
CA HIS A 385 0.62 -23.40 48.12
C HIS A 385 -0.34 -24.01 49.17
N PRO A 386 0.02 -25.12 49.86
CA PRO A 386 -0.72 -25.50 51.03
C PRO A 386 -0.56 -24.38 52.06
N ALA A 387 -1.67 -24.01 52.68
CA ALA A 387 -1.72 -23.32 53.96
C ALA A 387 -1.04 -24.20 55.02
N GLY A 388 0.28 -24.33 54.94
CA GLY A 388 1.10 -25.10 55.84
C GLY A 388 1.26 -24.35 57.15
N LYS A 389 0.31 -24.56 58.07
CA LYS A 389 0.43 -24.33 59.53
C LYS A 389 0.75 -22.90 60.01
N GLY A 390 0.55 -21.87 59.20
CA GLY A 390 0.57 -20.47 59.63
C GLY A 390 -0.31 -19.63 58.71
N SER A 391 -1.01 -18.64 59.27
CA SER A 391 -1.87 -17.71 58.53
C SER A 391 -1.17 -17.18 57.28
N LEU A 392 -1.87 -17.22 56.15
CA LEU A 392 -1.40 -16.65 54.88
C LEU A 392 -1.02 -15.17 55.10
N THR A 393 0.08 -14.72 54.51
CA THR A 393 0.37 -13.28 54.49
C THR A 393 -0.67 -12.57 53.60
N PRO A 394 -1.02 -11.30 53.86
CA PRO A 394 -2.00 -10.55 53.05
C PRO A 394 -1.68 -10.53 51.54
N GLN A 395 -0.39 -10.55 51.18
CA GLN A 395 0.07 -10.62 49.78
C GLN A 395 -0.17 -11.99 49.15
N GLN A 396 -0.02 -13.08 49.90
CA GLN A 396 -0.29 -14.45 49.42
C GLN A 396 -1.79 -14.70 49.25
N GLU A 397 -2.64 -14.15 50.12
CA GLU A 397 -4.11 -14.22 49.96
C GLU A 397 -4.59 -13.48 48.71
N GLN A 398 -4.04 -12.28 48.45
CA GLN A 398 -4.34 -11.53 47.22
C GLN A 398 -3.91 -12.31 45.97
N LEU A 399 -2.70 -12.89 45.96
CA LEU A 399 -2.23 -13.69 44.83
C LEU A 399 -3.12 -14.92 44.56
N VAL A 400 -3.53 -15.66 45.59
CA VAL A 400 -4.44 -16.81 45.43
C VAL A 400 -5.81 -16.36 44.94
N LYS A 401 -6.32 -15.21 45.41
CA LYS A 401 -7.57 -14.62 44.92
C LYS A 401 -7.48 -14.26 43.44
N ASP A 402 -6.37 -13.66 43.00
CA ASP A 402 -6.12 -13.31 41.60
C ASP A 402 -5.97 -14.55 40.71
N LEU A 403 -5.26 -15.59 41.18
CA LEU A 403 -5.15 -16.86 40.46
C LEU A 403 -6.50 -17.55 40.33
N ARG A 404 -7.33 -17.55 41.38
CA ARG A 404 -8.71 -18.06 41.32
C ARG A 404 -9.59 -17.25 40.36
N HIS A 405 -9.42 -15.93 40.32
CA HIS A 405 -10.09 -15.09 39.33
C HIS A 405 -9.66 -15.47 37.91
N LYS A 406 -8.35 -15.65 37.67
CA LYS A 406 -7.82 -16.10 36.37
C LYS A 406 -8.37 -17.48 35.97
N VAL A 407 -8.48 -18.42 36.91
CA VAL A 407 -9.12 -19.73 36.66
C VAL A 407 -10.56 -19.56 36.21
N LYS A 408 -11.36 -18.72 36.88
CA LYS A 408 -12.75 -18.45 36.47
C LYS A 408 -12.84 -17.87 35.05
N VAL A 409 -11.93 -16.95 34.69
CA VAL A 409 -11.86 -16.39 33.32
C VAL A 409 -11.53 -17.48 32.30
N ILE A 410 -10.57 -18.35 32.60
CA ILE A 410 -10.18 -19.46 31.72
C ILE A 410 -11.31 -20.48 31.58
N GLU A 411 -12.00 -20.82 32.67
CA GLU A 411 -13.17 -21.70 32.65
C GLU A 411 -14.31 -21.12 31.80
N ALA A 412 -14.51 -19.79 31.83
CA ALA A 412 -15.45 -19.13 30.94
C ALA A 412 -15.02 -19.28 29.46
N GLY A 413 -13.73 -19.12 29.14
CA GLY A 413 -13.21 -19.34 27.79
C GLY A 413 -13.31 -20.79 27.31
N ILE A 414 -13.16 -21.77 28.21
CA ILE A 414 -13.39 -23.19 27.91
C ILE A 414 -14.87 -23.44 27.57
N LYS A 415 -15.79 -22.92 28.40
CA LYS A 415 -17.24 -23.03 28.14
C LYS A 415 -17.63 -22.34 26.83
N GLU A 416 -17.02 -21.21 26.53
CA GLU A 416 -17.22 -20.51 25.25
C GLU A 416 -16.73 -21.36 24.07
N SER A 417 -15.56 -21.98 24.19
CA SER A 417 -15.02 -22.88 23.15
C SER A 417 -15.94 -24.10 22.93
N ASP A 418 -16.49 -24.67 23.99
CA ASP A 418 -17.49 -25.77 23.90
C ASP A 418 -18.78 -25.31 23.22
N ALA A 419 -19.28 -24.12 23.57
CA ALA A 419 -20.44 -23.54 22.92
C ALA A 419 -20.18 -23.24 21.42
N GLN A 420 -18.99 -22.75 21.07
CA GLN A 420 -18.57 -22.53 19.68
C GLN A 420 -18.46 -23.85 18.91
N PHE A 421 -17.97 -24.92 19.55
CA PHE A 421 -17.88 -26.26 18.97
C PHE A 421 -19.27 -26.80 18.60
N GLU A 422 -20.22 -26.77 19.55
CA GLU A 422 -21.59 -27.24 19.31
C GLU A 422 -22.33 -26.38 18.29
N ARG A 423 -22.15 -25.05 18.33
CA ARG A 423 -22.72 -24.15 17.32
C ARG A 423 -22.20 -24.45 15.92
N ALA A 424 -20.88 -24.54 15.74
CA ALA A 424 -20.29 -24.85 14.44
C ALA A 424 -20.80 -26.19 13.87
N ARG A 425 -21.00 -27.18 14.74
CA ARG A 425 -21.55 -28.48 14.37
C ARG A 425 -23.03 -28.38 13.96
N GLN A 426 -23.85 -27.63 14.70
CA GLN A 426 -25.26 -27.42 14.41
C GLN A 426 -25.48 -26.61 13.13
N ASP A 427 -24.73 -25.53 12.95
CA ASP A 427 -24.80 -24.67 11.76
C ASP A 427 -24.46 -25.45 10.49
N SER A 428 -23.44 -26.31 10.55
CA SER A 428 -23.12 -27.21 9.44
C SER A 428 -24.21 -28.23 9.18
N ALA A 429 -24.90 -28.74 10.19
CA ALA A 429 -25.95 -29.75 10.01
C ALA A 429 -27.26 -29.18 9.44
N GLN A 430 -27.62 -27.93 9.78
CA GLN A 430 -28.89 -27.32 9.36
C GLN A 430 -28.85 -26.71 7.95
N GLN A 431 -27.68 -26.30 7.47
CA GLN A 431 -27.52 -25.60 6.19
C GLN A 431 -27.07 -26.51 5.04
N VAL A 432 -26.98 -27.82 5.28
CA VAL A 432 -26.51 -28.78 4.28
C VAL A 432 -27.71 -29.33 3.48
N HIS A 433 -27.63 -29.21 2.16
CA HIS A 433 -28.53 -29.88 1.23
C HIS A 433 -27.79 -31.06 0.58
N PRO A 434 -27.88 -32.28 1.16
CA PRO A 434 -27.15 -33.44 0.68
C PRO A 434 -27.89 -34.07 -0.50
N GLU A 435 -27.88 -33.40 -1.65
CA GLU A 435 -28.46 -33.93 -2.88
C GLU A 435 -27.41 -34.05 -3.98
N VAL A 436 -27.42 -35.20 -4.68
CA VAL A 436 -26.67 -35.38 -5.93
C VAL A 436 -27.69 -35.72 -7.00
N VAL A 437 -27.83 -34.85 -7.99
CA VAL A 437 -28.78 -34.97 -9.09
C VAL A 437 -28.00 -35.22 -10.38
N ILE A 438 -28.39 -36.29 -11.08
CA ILE A 438 -27.77 -36.72 -12.33
C ILE A 438 -28.84 -36.69 -13.42
N TYR A 439 -28.69 -35.82 -14.42
CA TYR A 439 -29.77 -35.57 -15.38
C TYR A 439 -29.82 -36.53 -16.58
N ARG A 440 -28.70 -37.16 -16.96
CA ARG A 440 -28.64 -38.02 -18.14
C ARG A 440 -28.20 -39.43 -17.79
N GLU A 441 -26.96 -39.60 -17.33
CA GLU A 441 -26.42 -40.93 -17.08
C GLU A 441 -25.38 -40.98 -15.96
N VAL A 442 -25.25 -42.15 -15.35
CA VAL A 442 -24.20 -42.46 -14.37
C VAL A 442 -23.50 -43.74 -14.76
N HIS A 443 -22.19 -43.67 -14.93
CA HIS A 443 -21.35 -44.81 -15.30
C HIS A 443 -21.10 -45.75 -14.13
N ALA A 444 -20.88 -47.03 -14.46
CA ALA A 444 -20.40 -48.00 -13.51
C ALA A 444 -19.05 -47.56 -12.92
N GLY A 445 -18.88 -47.71 -11.61
CA GLY A 445 -17.66 -47.28 -10.91
C GLY A 445 -17.81 -45.99 -10.13
N THR A 446 -18.76 -45.11 -10.51
CA THR A 446 -19.03 -43.85 -9.81
C THR A 446 -19.42 -44.10 -8.36
N ARG A 447 -18.75 -43.41 -7.44
CA ARG A 447 -19.02 -43.42 -6.01
C ARG A 447 -19.82 -42.18 -5.66
N ILE A 448 -20.89 -42.37 -4.90
CA ILE A 448 -21.72 -41.28 -4.42
C ILE A 448 -21.74 -41.36 -2.90
N GLN A 449 -21.37 -40.28 -2.23
CA GLN A 449 -21.36 -40.16 -0.79
C GLN A 449 -22.27 -39.00 -0.38
N LEU A 450 -23.12 -39.25 0.62
CA LEU A 450 -23.96 -38.26 1.28
C LEU A 450 -23.76 -38.41 2.78
N GLY A 451 -23.12 -37.42 3.41
CA GLY A 451 -22.69 -37.54 4.81
C GLY A 451 -21.75 -38.73 5.04
N GLU A 452 -22.09 -39.60 6.00
CA GLU A 452 -21.30 -40.79 6.34
C GLU A 452 -21.60 -41.99 5.41
N TYR A 453 -22.68 -41.92 4.63
CA TYR A 453 -23.14 -43.02 3.81
C TYR A 453 -22.54 -42.92 2.41
N LYS A 454 -22.06 -44.05 1.89
CA LYS A 454 -21.48 -44.16 0.55
C LYS A 454 -22.07 -45.32 -0.21
N THR A 455 -22.24 -45.13 -1.52
CA THR A 455 -22.64 -46.18 -2.45
C THR A 455 -21.76 -46.15 -3.69
N LYS A 456 -21.64 -47.30 -4.36
CA LYS A 456 -20.93 -47.43 -5.63
C LYS A 456 -21.90 -47.94 -6.67
N VAL A 457 -22.00 -47.22 -7.79
CA VAL A 457 -22.81 -47.62 -8.93
C VAL A 457 -22.14 -48.83 -9.60
N ARG A 458 -22.88 -49.94 -9.69
CA ARG A 458 -22.36 -51.22 -10.20
C ARG A 458 -22.50 -51.36 -11.72
N THR A 459 -23.54 -50.78 -12.28
CA THR A 459 -23.89 -50.85 -13.71
C THR A 459 -24.20 -49.46 -14.20
N THR A 460 -23.82 -49.15 -15.43
CA THR A 460 -24.15 -47.86 -16.05
C THR A 460 -25.66 -47.70 -16.18
N ILE A 461 -26.18 -46.51 -15.86
CA ILE A 461 -27.59 -46.19 -15.90
C ILE A 461 -27.80 -44.96 -16.80
N HIS A 462 -28.41 -45.16 -17.96
CA HIS A 462 -28.69 -44.11 -18.95
C HIS A 462 -30.07 -43.43 -18.72
N LYS A 463 -30.34 -43.03 -17.47
CA LYS A 463 -31.59 -42.34 -17.09
C LYS A 463 -31.33 -41.31 -15.99
N PRO A 464 -32.14 -40.25 -15.89
CA PRO A 464 -32.07 -39.30 -14.78
C PRO A 464 -32.17 -39.98 -13.40
N ARG A 465 -31.27 -39.63 -12.49
CA ARG A 465 -31.21 -40.15 -11.12
C ARG A 465 -31.04 -39.07 -10.07
N ILE A 466 -31.48 -39.37 -8.86
CA ILE A 466 -31.20 -38.60 -7.66
C ILE A 466 -30.66 -39.53 -6.58
N ALA A 467 -29.56 -39.13 -5.94
CA ALA A 467 -29.05 -39.81 -4.77
C ALA A 467 -29.67 -39.20 -3.50
N ARG A 468 -30.25 -40.03 -2.66
CA ARG A 468 -30.80 -39.63 -1.35
C ARG A 468 -30.43 -40.64 -0.28
N ILE A 469 -30.42 -40.17 0.97
CA ILE A 469 -30.27 -41.04 2.14
C ILE A 469 -31.64 -41.65 2.46
N ARG A 470 -31.76 -42.99 2.36
CA ARG A 470 -32.92 -43.76 2.83
C ARG A 470 -32.42 -44.92 3.71
N HIS A 471 -33.07 -45.15 4.84
CA HIS A 471 -32.73 -46.26 5.76
C HIS A 471 -31.23 -46.33 6.12
N LYS A 472 -30.59 -45.19 6.42
CA LYS A 472 -29.14 -45.11 6.73
C LYS A 472 -28.25 -45.65 5.60
N SER A 473 -28.64 -45.46 4.35
CA SER A 473 -27.87 -45.83 3.16
C SER A 473 -28.11 -44.83 2.02
N VAL A 474 -27.14 -44.66 1.13
CA VAL A 474 -27.34 -43.86 -0.10
C VAL A 474 -27.99 -44.74 -1.17
N GLN A 475 -29.18 -44.33 -1.62
CA GLN A 475 -29.89 -44.97 -2.72
C GLN A 475 -29.93 -44.04 -3.94
N VAL A 476 -29.71 -44.62 -5.13
CA VAL A 476 -29.77 -43.92 -6.42
C VAL A 476 -31.13 -44.21 -7.05
N LEU A 477 -32.05 -43.25 -6.96
CA LEU A 477 -33.46 -43.38 -7.34
C LEU A 477 -33.75 -42.69 -8.68
N PRO A 478 -34.80 -43.06 -9.42
CA PRO A 478 -35.26 -42.29 -10.59
C PRO A 478 -35.59 -40.84 -10.22
N LEU A 479 -35.18 -39.89 -11.06
CA LEU A 479 -35.58 -38.49 -10.92
C LEU A 479 -37.08 -38.36 -11.27
N GLY A 480 -37.94 -38.22 -10.27
CA GLY A 480 -39.40 -38.06 -10.44
C GLY A 480 -40.28 -38.92 -9.51
N GLU A 481 -39.76 -40.01 -8.93
CA GLU A 481 -40.53 -40.90 -8.04
C GLU A 481 -40.45 -40.51 -6.54
N GLY A 482 -39.71 -39.43 -6.21
CA GLY A 482 -39.37 -39.05 -4.84
C GLY A 482 -40.40 -38.18 -4.09
N ASN A 483 -41.63 -38.03 -4.60
CA ASN A 483 -42.66 -37.16 -4.01
C ASN A 483 -43.89 -37.88 -3.45
N MET A 484 -43.88 -39.21 -3.36
CA MET A 484 -44.91 -39.92 -2.61
C MET A 484 -44.43 -40.01 -1.15
N PRO A 485 -45.05 -39.31 -0.18
CA PRO A 485 -44.90 -39.69 1.21
C PRO A 485 -45.29 -41.16 1.32
N GLU A 486 -44.43 -41.96 1.95
CA GLU A 486 -44.79 -43.32 2.34
C GLU A 486 -45.97 -43.19 3.31
N ASP A 487 -47.18 -43.51 2.84
CA ASP A 487 -48.34 -43.67 3.71
C ASP A 487 -47.98 -44.73 4.75
N GLU A 488 -47.82 -44.28 6.00
CA GLU A 488 -47.83 -45.15 7.16
C GLU A 488 -49.23 -45.79 7.25
N SER A 489 -49.33 -47.07 6.91
CA SER A 489 -50.47 -47.93 7.24
C SER A 489 -50.02 -49.08 8.13
#